data_AF-A0A355DT94-F1
#
_entry.id   AF-A0A355DT94-F1
#
_cell.length_a   1.000
_cell.length_b   1.000
_cell.length_c   1.000
_cell.angle_alpha   90.00
_cell.angle_beta   90.00
_cell.angle_gamma   90.00
#
_symmetry.space_group_name_H-M   'P 1'
#
loop_
_entity.id
_entity.type
_entity.pdbx_description
1 polymer ?
#
loop_
_entity_poly.entity_id
_entity_poly.type
_entity_poly.pdbx_seq_one_letter_code
_entity_poly.pdbx_strand_id
1 'polypeptide(L)' 'MYALVSPEKTQLPAGSVVRLPATWQEYQRLCEQRGDGSIPRIKYRNGEVLLMSPLPVHGRD' A
#
# COMPACT_ATOMS: atom_id res chain seq x y z
N MET A 1 -9.09 -8.69 -14.75
CA MET A 1 -7.94 -8.08 -14.06
C MET A 1 -7.77 -8.82 -12.74
N TYR A 2 -6.56 -9.25 -12.36
CA TYR A 2 -6.32 -10.02 -11.12
C TYR A 2 -5.23 -9.36 -10.26
N ALA A 3 -5.31 -9.57 -8.95
CA ALA A 3 -4.24 -9.25 -8.01
C ALA A 3 -3.39 -10.51 -7.79
N LEU A 4 -2.07 -10.35 -7.76
CA LEU A 4 -1.12 -11.40 -7.41
C LEU A 4 -0.26 -10.88 -6.25
N VAL A 5 -0.16 -11.66 -5.19
CA VAL A 5 0.72 -11.39 -4.06
C VAL A 5 1.44 -12.69 -3.76
N SER A 6 2.74 -12.73 -4.03
CA SER A 6 3.64 -13.82 -3.68
C SER A 6 4.98 -13.27 -3.20
N PRO A 7 5.83 -14.09 -2.56
CA PRO A 7 7.18 -13.67 -2.17
C PRO A 7 8.03 -13.16 -3.35
N GLU A 8 7.80 -13.69 -4.55
CA GLU A 8 8.55 -13.36 -5.77
C GLU A 8 7.95 -12.17 -6.52
N LYS A 9 6.63 -11.96 -6.43
CA LYS A 9 5.95 -10.94 -7.22
C LYS A 9 4.70 -10.40 -6.53
N THR A 10 4.62 -9.08 -6.47
CA THR A 10 3.37 -8.37 -6.15
C THR A 10 2.90 -7.60 -7.38
N GLN A 11 1.68 -7.88 -7.82
CA GLN A 11 1.01 -7.19 -8.92
C GLN A 11 -0.40 -6.82 -8.48
N LEU A 12 -0.63 -5.53 -8.29
CA LEU A 12 -1.93 -4.99 -7.93
C LEU A 12 -2.48 -4.20 -9.11
N PRO A 13 -3.76 -4.39 -9.47
CA PRO A 13 -4.44 -3.47 -10.37
C PRO A 13 -4.31 -2.02 -9.92
N ALA A 14 -4.22 -1.10 -10.87
CA ALA A 14 -4.28 0.34 -10.58
C ALA A 14 -5.49 0.67 -9.71
N GLY A 15 -5.27 1.45 -8.65
CA GLY A 15 -6.34 1.88 -7.74
C GLY A 15 -6.89 0.80 -6.81
N SER A 16 -6.38 -0.43 -6.85
CA SER A 16 -6.74 -1.45 -5.86
C SER A 16 -6.31 -1.05 -4.46
N VAL A 17 -7.14 -1.38 -3.47
CA VAL A 17 -6.84 -1.20 -2.05
C VAL A 17 -6.67 -2.56 -1.40
N VAL A 18 -5.48 -2.80 -0.87
CA VAL A 18 -5.19 -3.97 -0.03
C VAL A 18 -5.44 -3.58 1.43
N ARG A 19 -6.17 -4.43 2.16
CA ARG A 19 -6.43 -4.27 3.59
C ARG A 19 -5.78 -5.44 4.32
N LEU A 20 -5.01 -5.14 5.36
CA LEU A 20 -4.32 -6.14 6.16
C LEU A 20 -4.60 -5.85 7.64
N PRO A 21 -4.98 -6.86 8.45
CA PRO A 21 -4.99 -6.70 9.90
C PRO A 21 -3.60 -6.29 10.37
N ALA A 22 -3.54 -5.27 11.21
CA ALA A 22 -2.31 -4.77 11.79
C ALA A 22 -2.62 -3.96 13.05
N THR A 23 -1.68 -3.94 13.98
CA THR A 23 -1.71 -3.05 15.13
C THR A 23 -1.23 -1.64 14.73
N TRP A 24 -1.53 -0.67 15.59
CA TRP A 24 -1.01 0.69 15.44
C TRP A 24 0.52 0.72 15.44
N GLN A 25 1.16 -0.08 16.29
CA GLN A 25 2.62 -0.14 16.38
C GLN A 25 3.26 -0.71 15.10
N GLU A 26 2.66 -1.74 14.49
CA GLU A 26 3.11 -2.27 13.21
C GLU A 26 2.96 -1.23 12.09
N TYR A 27 1.85 -0.48 12.07
CA TYR A 27 1.69 0.64 11.14
C TYR A 27 2.77 1.71 11.31
N GLN A 28 3.14 2.07 12.54
CA GLN A 28 4.21 3.05 12.79
C GLN A 28 5.55 2.55 12.25
N ARG A 29 5.91 1.28 12.52
CA ARG A 29 7.12 0.66 11.95
C ARG A 29 7.09 0.64 10.42
N LEU A 30 5.95 0.33 9.82
CA LEU A 30 5.78 0.40 8.36
C LEU A 30 5.97 1.82 7.83
N CYS A 31 5.56 2.84 8.57
CA CYS A 31 5.81 4.24 8.18
C CYS A 31 7.29 4.61 8.25
N GLU A 32 7.98 4.20 9.30
CA GLU A 32 9.43 4.41 9.45
C GLU A 32 10.20 3.69 8.35
N GLN A 33 9.88 2.42 8.09
CA GLN A 33 10.52 1.61 7.05
C GLN A 33 10.28 2.15 5.63
N ARG A 34 9.09 2.69 5.36
CA ARG A 34 8.76 3.30 4.06
C ARG A 34 9.54 4.59 3.82
N GLY A 35 9.84 5.35 4.89
CA GLY A 35 10.44 6.67 4.81
C GLY A 35 9.54 7.71 4.12
N ASP A 36 10.16 8.81 3.68
CA ASP A 36 9.47 9.97 3.09
C ASP A 36 9.08 9.81 1.61
N GLY A 37 9.43 8.67 1.00
CA GLY A 37 9.10 8.32 -0.38
C GLY A 37 7.58 8.18 -0.60
N SER A 38 7.05 8.93 -1.56
CA SER A 38 5.63 9.29 -1.68
C SER A 38 4.67 8.16 -2.11
N ILE A 39 5.13 6.93 -2.33
CA ILE A 39 4.31 5.82 -2.85
C ILE A 39 4.86 4.45 -2.37
N PRO A 40 4.00 3.48 -1.98
CA PRO A 40 2.55 3.57 -1.86
C PRO A 40 2.11 4.27 -0.58
N ARG A 41 1.01 5.01 -0.66
CA ARG A 41 0.38 5.60 0.53
C ARG A 41 -0.22 4.49 1.36
N ILE A 42 0.21 4.39 2.62
CA ILE A 42 -0.42 3.53 3.62
C ILE A 42 -1.21 4.37 4.62
N LYS A 43 -2.33 3.83 5.10
CA LYS A 43 -3.17 4.45 6.14
C LYS A 43 -3.55 3.40 7.18
N TYR A 44 -3.71 3.82 8.42
CA TYR A 44 -4.27 2.97 9.48
C TYR A 44 -5.73 3.31 9.75
N ARG A 45 -6.58 2.28 9.89
CA ARG A 45 -7.97 2.45 10.32
C ARG A 45 -8.47 1.16 10.97
N ASN A 46 -9.07 1.26 12.15
CA ASN A 46 -9.82 0.18 12.80
C ASN A 46 -9.07 -1.16 12.93
N GLY A 47 -7.77 -1.16 13.25
CA GLY A 47 -6.98 -2.40 13.35
C GLY A 47 -6.52 -2.95 12.00
N GLU A 48 -6.56 -2.13 10.96
CA GLU A 48 -6.10 -2.49 9.63
C GLU A 48 -5.13 -1.44 9.08
N VAL A 49 -4.19 -1.90 8.27
CA VAL A 49 -3.42 -1.08 7.33
C VAL A 49 -4.04 -1.21 5.95
N LEU A 50 -4.24 -0.06 5.31
CA LEU A 50 -4.72 0.08 3.95
C LEU A 50 -3.55 0.51 3.07
N LEU A 51 -3.26 -0.25 2.03
CA LEU A 51 -2.29 0.09 0.99
C LEU A 51 -3.03 0.31 -0.32
N MET A 52 -2.86 1.48 -0.92
CA MET A 52 -3.44 1.77 -2.23
C MET A 52 -2.39 1.57 -3.33
N SER A 53 -2.70 0.74 -4.32
CA SER A 53 -1.95 0.65 -5.56
C SER A 53 -2.09 1.98 -6.33
N PRO A 54 -0.99 2.62 -6.74
CA PRO A 54 -1.03 3.87 -7.47
C PRO A 54 -1.91 3.79 -8.71
N LEU A 55 -2.62 4.87 -9.00
CA LEU A 55 -3.19 5.05 -10.32
C LEU A 55 -2.03 5.34 -11.29
N PRO A 56 -2.14 4.97 -12.58
CA PRO A 56 -1.29 5.53 -13.61
C PRO A 56 -1.30 7.04 -13.45
N VAL A 57 -0.14 7.67 -13.49
CA VAL A 57 -0.04 9.14 -13.48
C VAL A 57 -0.99 9.67 -14.56
N HIS A 58 -2.04 10.39 -14.15
CA HIS A 58 -2.72 11.28 -15.07
C HIS A 58 -1.76 12.45 -15.31
N GLY A 59 -1.48 12.77 -16.59
CA GLY A 59 -0.38 13.61 -17.11
C GLY A 59 0.13 14.74 -16.20
N ARG A 60 1.42 15.07 -16.21
CA ARG A 60 2.22 15.54 -17.36
C ARG A 60 3.70 15.20 -17.15
N ASP A 61 4.38 14.76 -18.22
CA ASP A 61 5.74 15.24 -18.49
C ASP A 61 5.70 16.74 -18.82
#